data_AF-A0A7S8ITX8-F1
#
_entry.id   AF-A0A7S8ITX8-F1
#
_cell.length_a   1.000
_cell.length_b   1.000
_cell.length_c   1.000
_cell.angle_alpha   90.00
_cell.angle_beta   90.00
_cell.angle_gamma   90.00
#
_symmetry.space_group_name_H-M   'P 1'
#
loop_
_entity.id
_entity.type
_entity.pdbx_description
1 polymer ?
#
loop_
_entity_poly.entity_id
_entity_poly.type
_entity_poly.pdbx_seq_one_letter_code
_entity_poly.pdbx_strand_id
1 'polypeptide(L)'
;MRTHNNAGRSAVAAGLLASTAAIGLVGATPAAAQEACTVYTGFGVECTEPTDVDVALSTYDYSGIADGAYDNLDSKIEQTAPTQDQIDAAQADVDAATDAATALNGAEAAVTASLTQDNLDAFAAVTTAEADLAAAAAAEAAAADVVTVADAAYNDAADALTAANQSVTDANIALSAASDDVAAAQAAYDADQSTANLAALNAALVARAEAQQDLSAAEADRTVALADATAAADALDAAQVAFDAAVDTRVAAADGLSTAVSDLDTSLASNTDFVDAITDAGYTASADGLQNLTADAASANQDLAAAEAQFAGLDDVTNTFIRAQEVLVGAAENQNAAIAAASQALLGDPRAAETNSEVEVIAALVDHEDRITANEATLVDHETRITANEEAIVVLDERVTANEATLVEHDARITANSEAIVAEADARAAADTVLLDTITSETNARIAADTALSNRIDTVSNRVDVLETRIADFDDRISSSTATAIALGGMAFLPDMRFNLAVTGGFYEGANAVAANMGLRVSDNVAVTAGVGGGLNKNGKIGGRVGVIFGW
;
A
#
# COMPACT_ATOMS: atom_id res chain seq x y z
N MET A 1 1.19 20.81 2.03
CA MET A 1 1.25 21.76 3.17
C MET A 1 -0.15 22.18 3.59
N ARG A 2 -0.74 21.41 4.51
CA ARG A 2 -1.75 21.80 5.49
C ARG A 2 -1.84 20.61 6.45
N THR A 3 -0.99 20.63 7.46
CA THR A 3 -0.96 19.65 8.54
C THR A 3 -2.04 20.03 9.54
N HIS A 4 -3.14 19.26 9.59
CA HIS A 4 -4.11 19.33 10.68
C HIS A 4 -3.70 18.34 11.77
N ASN A 5 -3.39 18.88 12.95
CA ASN A 5 -3.22 18.15 14.20
C ASN A 5 -4.55 17.47 14.57
N ASN A 6 -4.60 16.13 14.52
CA ASN A 6 -5.76 15.31 14.89
C ASN A 6 -5.53 14.51 16.20
N ALA A 7 -4.84 15.10 17.17
CA ALA A 7 -4.47 14.41 18.42
C ALA A 7 -5.41 14.69 19.62
N GLY A 8 -6.67 15.09 19.41
CA GLY A 8 -7.51 15.52 20.55
C GLY A 8 -9.03 15.35 20.45
N ARG A 9 -9.56 14.50 19.56
CA ARG A 9 -11.04 14.41 19.36
C ARG A 9 -11.63 13.00 19.35
N SER A 10 -10.96 12.00 19.96
CA SER A 10 -11.46 10.62 20.05
C SER A 10 -11.92 10.21 21.46
N ALA A 11 -12.50 11.13 22.25
CA ALA A 11 -12.99 10.83 23.61
C ALA A 11 -14.49 11.13 23.81
N VAL A 12 -15.24 11.15 22.72
CA VAL A 12 -16.72 11.20 22.64
C VAL A 12 -17.04 9.94 21.82
N ALA A 13 -17.82 8.93 22.20
CA ALA A 13 -18.75 8.72 23.29
C ALA A 13 -18.64 7.29 23.89
N ALA A 14 -17.92 7.16 25.01
CA ALA A 14 -17.94 5.92 25.82
C ALA A 14 -18.20 6.17 27.32
N GLY A 15 -18.50 7.40 27.73
CA GLY A 15 -18.60 7.79 29.15
C GLY A 15 -19.92 7.49 29.84
N LEU A 16 -20.97 7.14 29.09
CA LEU A 16 -22.32 6.98 29.64
C LEU A 16 -22.83 5.53 29.48
N LEU A 17 -22.06 4.53 29.95
CA LEU A 17 -22.51 3.18 30.35
C LEU A 17 -21.30 2.22 30.54
N ALA A 18 -20.38 2.51 31.46
CA ALA A 18 -19.57 1.48 32.12
C ALA A 18 -18.73 2.07 33.26
N SER A 19 -19.15 1.81 34.49
CA SER A 19 -18.23 1.79 35.63
C SER A 19 -17.33 0.56 35.49
N THR A 20 -16.00 0.76 35.51
CA THR A 20 -14.97 0.01 36.27
C THR A 20 -13.60 0.04 35.59
N ALA A 21 -12.61 0.51 36.37
CA ALA A 21 -11.18 0.20 36.33
C ALA A 21 -10.35 0.60 35.08
N ALA A 22 -9.58 1.70 35.20
CA ALA A 22 -8.11 1.67 35.12
C ALA A 22 -7.54 3.07 35.42
N ILE A 23 -6.53 3.07 36.29
CA ILE A 23 -5.80 4.21 36.85
C ILE A 23 -4.99 4.92 35.76
N GLY A 24 -5.18 6.24 35.64
CA GLY A 24 -4.33 7.12 34.84
C GLY A 24 -3.24 7.75 35.71
N LEU A 25 -1.99 7.36 35.45
CA LEU A 25 -0.79 8.04 35.89
C LEU A 25 -0.29 8.92 34.73
N VAL A 26 -0.48 10.24 34.79
CA VAL A 26 0.33 11.22 34.03
C VAL A 26 0.47 12.47 34.89
N GLY A 27 1.72 12.87 35.08
CA GLY A 27 2.12 13.96 35.94
C GLY A 27 1.87 15.34 35.36
N ALA A 28 1.54 16.26 36.25
CA ALA A 28 1.66 17.69 36.03
C ALA A 28 2.96 18.17 36.71
N THR A 29 3.92 18.64 35.92
CA THR A 29 5.03 19.47 36.41
C THR A 29 4.52 20.90 36.62
N PRO A 30 4.68 21.53 37.80
CA PRO A 30 4.57 22.96 37.93
C PRO A 30 5.94 23.64 37.77
N ALA A 31 5.85 24.96 37.54
CA ALA A 31 6.90 25.87 37.14
C ALA A 31 8.13 25.89 38.06
N ALA A 32 9.29 25.98 37.42
CA ALA A 32 10.59 26.16 38.07
C ALA A 32 10.66 27.50 38.83
N ALA A 33 10.65 27.43 40.16
CA ALA A 33 11.36 28.39 41.00
C ALA A 33 12.84 27.96 40.99
N GLN A 34 13.74 28.84 40.53
CA GLN A 34 15.18 28.57 40.58
C GLN A 34 15.65 28.58 42.04
N GLU A 35 15.92 27.40 42.60
CA GLU A 35 16.63 27.23 43.87
C GLU A 35 18.08 27.72 43.75
N ALA A 36 18.49 28.61 44.64
CA ALA A 36 19.89 29.01 44.78
C ALA A 36 20.57 28.09 45.81
N CYS A 37 21.10 26.94 45.37
CA CYS A 37 21.87 26.05 46.23
C CYS A 37 23.34 26.51 46.29
N THR A 38 23.90 26.57 47.51
CA THR A 38 25.32 26.91 47.71
C THR A 38 26.09 25.67 48.15
N VAL A 39 27.15 25.30 47.43
CA VAL A 39 27.94 24.09 47.70
C VAL A 39 29.15 24.44 48.57
N TYR A 40 29.28 23.81 49.73
CA TYR A 40 30.48 23.90 50.58
C TYR A 40 31.36 22.66 50.43
N THR A 41 32.66 22.85 50.18
CA THR A 41 33.62 21.75 50.06
C THR A 41 33.92 21.17 51.45
N GLY A 42 33.18 20.15 51.84
CA GLY A 42 33.48 19.34 53.03
C GLY A 42 32.32 18.51 53.55
N PHE A 43 31.11 19.06 53.61
CA PHE A 43 29.91 18.35 54.09
C PHE A 43 28.66 19.06 53.54
N GLY A 44 27.90 18.40 52.65
CA GLY A 44 26.51 18.74 52.29
C GLY A 44 26.26 19.94 51.36
N VAL A 45 25.19 19.82 50.55
CA VAL A 45 24.57 20.91 49.79
C VAL A 45 23.33 21.36 50.57
N GLU A 46 23.17 22.66 50.79
CA GLU A 46 22.00 23.22 51.48
C GLU A 46 21.21 24.07 50.46
N CYS A 47 19.92 23.74 50.32
CA CYS A 47 18.95 24.45 49.49
C CYS A 47 17.81 24.90 50.41
N THR A 48 17.45 26.17 50.37
CA THR A 48 16.37 26.76 51.19
C THR A 48 15.28 27.34 50.28
N GLU A 49 14.03 26.91 50.47
CA GLU A 49 12.83 27.47 49.82
C GLU A 49 12.29 28.71 50.57
N PRO A 50 11.56 29.64 49.91
CA PRO A 50 11.28 30.97 50.45
C PRO A 50 10.03 31.09 51.33
N THR A 51 9.28 30.02 51.63
CA THR A 51 8.00 30.15 52.35
C THR A 51 7.73 29.16 53.47
N ASP A 52 8.70 28.36 53.90
CA ASP A 52 8.50 27.59 55.13
C ASP A 52 8.92 28.42 56.34
N VAL A 53 7.99 28.55 57.29
CA VAL A 53 8.24 29.23 58.56
C VAL A 53 8.96 28.22 59.44
N ASP A 54 10.26 28.08 59.23
CA ASP A 54 11.13 27.33 60.13
C ASP A 54 10.97 27.90 61.54
N VAL A 55 10.25 27.17 62.38
CA VAL A 55 10.22 27.35 63.82
C VAL A 55 11.64 27.08 64.29
N ALA A 56 12.40 28.17 64.45
CA ALA A 56 13.74 28.16 65.01
C ALA A 56 13.71 27.42 66.36
N LEU A 57 14.20 26.18 66.36
CA LEU A 57 14.54 25.40 67.53
C LEU A 57 15.67 26.12 68.28
N SER A 58 15.30 27.10 69.09
CA SER A 58 16.17 27.63 70.12
C SER A 58 16.40 26.52 71.14
N THR A 59 17.67 26.29 71.47
CA THR A 59 18.14 25.48 72.60
C THR A 59 17.40 25.85 73.89
N TYR A 60 16.33 25.13 74.20
CA TYR A 60 15.74 25.06 75.54
C TYR A 60 16.10 23.71 76.16
N ASP A 61 16.96 23.81 77.16
CA ASP A 61 16.96 23.04 78.40
C ASP A 61 16.09 21.76 78.41
N TYR A 62 16.73 20.62 78.18
CA TYR A 62 16.14 19.29 78.32
C TYR A 62 16.13 18.89 79.81
N SER A 63 15.37 19.63 80.60
CA SER A 63 15.14 19.42 82.04
C SER A 63 13.63 19.51 82.30
N GLY A 64 12.86 18.64 81.66
CA GLY A 64 11.39 18.70 81.75
C GLY A 64 10.60 17.45 81.39
N ILE A 65 11.21 16.37 80.89
CA ILE A 65 10.51 15.08 80.79
C ILE A 65 10.82 14.29 82.05
N ALA A 66 10.28 14.77 83.18
CA ALA A 66 10.09 13.91 84.33
C ALA A 66 8.94 12.95 84.00
N ASP A 67 9.14 11.67 84.34
CA ASP A 67 8.15 10.76 84.94
C ASP A 67 6.70 11.29 84.93
N GLY A 68 5.86 10.73 84.06
CA GLY A 68 4.44 11.13 83.97
C GLY A 68 3.74 10.96 82.61
N ALA A 69 4.37 10.36 81.60
CA ALA A 69 3.73 10.20 80.28
C ALA A 69 2.51 9.24 80.28
N TYR A 70 2.26 8.50 81.38
CA TYR A 70 1.10 7.60 81.55
C TYR A 70 0.18 7.96 82.71
N ASP A 71 0.64 8.81 83.64
CA ASP A 71 -0.19 9.51 84.64
C ASP A 71 -1.19 10.48 84.00
N ASN A 72 -1.17 10.57 82.67
CA ASN A 72 -1.92 11.55 81.94
C ASN A 72 -2.57 10.99 80.67
N LEU A 73 -3.13 9.78 80.75
CA LEU A 73 -4.02 9.29 79.68
C LEU A 73 -5.17 10.29 79.46
N ASP A 74 -5.67 10.92 80.52
CA ASP A 74 -6.68 11.98 80.44
C ASP A 74 -6.19 13.22 79.67
N SER A 75 -5.01 13.80 79.94
CA SER A 75 -4.53 14.92 79.10
C SER A 75 -3.94 14.46 77.77
N LYS A 76 -3.59 13.19 77.57
CA LYS A 76 -3.28 12.67 76.23
C LYS A 76 -4.56 12.59 75.41
N ILE A 77 -5.65 12.05 75.97
CA ILE A 77 -7.00 12.12 75.41
C ILE A 77 -7.39 13.58 75.16
N GLU A 78 -7.12 14.50 76.09
CA GLU A 78 -7.41 15.94 75.93
C GLU A 78 -6.50 16.65 74.90
N GLN A 79 -5.29 16.15 74.67
CA GLN A 79 -4.33 16.67 73.66
C GLN A 79 -4.52 16.04 72.26
N THR A 80 -5.03 14.81 72.18
CA THR A 80 -5.30 14.09 70.92
C THR A 80 -6.76 14.18 70.49
N ALA A 81 -7.66 14.54 71.40
CA ALA A 81 -9.02 14.90 71.04
C ALA A 81 -8.92 16.13 70.12
N PRO A 82 -9.53 16.07 68.93
CA PRO A 82 -9.57 17.23 68.07
C PRO A 82 -10.23 18.36 68.84
N THR A 83 -9.61 19.53 68.78
CA THR A 83 -10.17 20.72 69.42
C THR A 83 -11.54 21.01 68.82
N GLN A 84 -12.41 21.68 69.56
CA GLN A 84 -13.71 22.09 69.02
C GLN A 84 -13.54 22.87 67.70
N ASP A 85 -12.49 23.70 67.59
CA ASP A 85 -12.17 24.43 66.37
C ASP A 85 -11.78 23.51 65.19
N GLN A 86 -11.12 22.37 65.44
CA GLN A 86 -10.77 21.38 64.40
C GLN A 86 -11.99 20.57 63.97
N ILE A 87 -12.87 20.20 64.89
CA ILE A 87 -14.15 19.54 64.58
C ILE A 87 -15.03 20.48 63.77
N ASP A 88 -15.14 21.74 64.20
CA ASP A 88 -15.95 22.76 63.53
C ASP A 88 -15.40 23.07 62.13
N ALA A 89 -14.07 23.12 61.95
CA ALA A 89 -13.44 23.30 60.65
C ALA A 89 -13.67 22.10 59.72
N ALA A 90 -13.45 20.87 60.20
CA ALA A 90 -13.66 19.66 59.39
C ALA A 90 -15.14 19.43 59.05
N GLN A 91 -16.06 19.74 59.98
CA GLN A 91 -17.49 19.73 59.72
C GLN A 91 -17.86 20.80 58.67
N ALA A 92 -17.26 21.99 58.74
CA ALA A 92 -17.47 23.03 57.73
C ALA A 92 -16.96 22.59 56.34
N ASP A 93 -15.86 21.85 56.27
CA ASP A 93 -15.34 21.29 55.01
C ASP A 93 -16.28 20.20 54.45
N VAL A 94 -16.81 19.31 55.30
CA VAL A 94 -17.83 18.32 54.89
C VAL A 94 -19.12 19.00 54.44
N ASP A 95 -19.59 20.01 55.15
CA ASP A 95 -20.79 20.76 54.80
C ASP A 95 -20.61 21.46 53.44
N ALA A 96 -19.45 22.11 53.23
CA ALA A 96 -19.12 22.76 51.95
C ALA A 96 -19.02 21.78 50.78
N ALA A 97 -18.38 20.61 50.98
CA ALA A 97 -18.29 19.57 49.96
C ALA A 97 -19.66 18.93 49.68
N THR A 98 -20.49 18.76 50.71
CA THR A 98 -21.87 18.25 50.59
C THR A 98 -22.74 19.20 49.79
N ASP A 99 -22.65 20.49 50.09
CA ASP A 99 -23.39 21.54 49.37
C ASP A 99 -22.97 21.58 47.89
N ALA A 100 -21.66 21.50 47.60
CA ALA A 100 -21.13 21.46 46.24
C ALA A 100 -21.59 20.22 45.46
N ALA A 101 -21.47 19.03 46.04
CA ALA A 101 -21.90 17.78 45.41
C ALA A 101 -23.43 17.76 45.18
N THR A 102 -24.21 18.22 46.18
CA THR A 102 -25.67 18.31 46.07
C THR A 102 -26.09 19.28 44.97
N ALA A 103 -25.43 20.44 44.86
CA ALA A 103 -25.72 21.43 43.82
C ALA A 103 -25.43 20.87 42.42
N LEU A 104 -24.27 20.27 42.19
CA LEU A 104 -23.88 19.74 40.89
C LEU A 104 -24.70 18.51 40.48
N ASN A 105 -24.95 17.57 41.41
CA ASN A 105 -25.85 16.42 41.15
C ASN A 105 -27.29 16.87 40.87
N GLY A 106 -27.76 17.92 41.56
CA GLY A 106 -29.06 18.54 41.32
C GLY A 106 -29.15 19.19 39.94
N ALA A 107 -28.10 19.90 39.52
CA ALA A 107 -27.97 20.46 38.19
C ALA A 107 -27.95 19.37 37.11
N GLU A 108 -27.18 18.31 37.29
CA GLU A 108 -27.13 17.15 36.37
C GLU A 108 -28.50 16.49 36.21
N ALA A 109 -29.22 16.29 37.32
CA ALA A 109 -30.57 15.74 37.29
C ALA A 109 -31.56 16.67 36.56
N ALA A 110 -31.47 17.99 36.75
CA ALA A 110 -32.30 18.97 36.08
C ALA A 110 -32.03 19.03 34.57
N VAL A 111 -30.76 19.02 34.17
CA VAL A 111 -30.33 18.99 32.77
C VAL A 111 -30.76 17.67 32.11
N THR A 112 -30.62 16.53 32.79
CA THR A 112 -31.07 15.24 32.25
C THR A 112 -32.58 15.20 32.07
N ALA A 113 -33.34 15.77 33.01
CA ALA A 113 -34.81 15.82 32.95
C ALA A 113 -35.34 16.76 31.85
N SER A 114 -34.55 17.74 31.40
CA SER A 114 -34.94 18.66 30.32
C SER A 114 -34.61 18.14 28.93
N LEU A 115 -33.84 17.06 28.78
CA LEU A 115 -33.59 16.42 27.49
C LEU A 115 -34.88 15.83 26.89
N THR A 116 -35.13 16.17 25.62
CA THR A 116 -36.25 15.63 24.85
C THR A 116 -35.88 14.35 24.12
N GLN A 117 -36.87 13.62 23.61
CA GLN A 117 -36.63 12.45 22.76
C GLN A 117 -35.79 12.81 21.52
N ASP A 118 -36.01 13.98 20.91
CA ASP A 118 -35.25 14.45 19.76
C ASP A 118 -33.76 14.69 20.11
N ASN A 119 -33.45 15.08 21.35
CA ASN A 119 -32.08 15.19 21.83
C ASN A 119 -31.46 13.80 22.02
N LEU A 120 -32.20 12.87 22.65
CA LEU A 120 -31.75 11.50 22.88
C LEU A 120 -31.50 10.75 21.56
N ASP A 121 -32.36 10.95 20.57
CA ASP A 121 -32.20 10.38 19.23
C ASP A 121 -30.96 10.95 18.52
N ALA A 122 -30.66 12.24 18.70
CA ALA A 122 -29.44 12.87 18.18
C ALA A 122 -28.16 12.31 18.85
N PHE A 123 -28.18 12.05 20.17
CA PHE A 123 -27.08 11.35 20.86
C PHE A 123 -26.88 9.93 20.32
N ALA A 124 -27.97 9.20 20.09
CA ALA A 124 -27.92 7.86 19.50
C ALA A 124 -27.38 7.88 18.05
N ALA A 125 -27.71 8.92 17.28
CA ALA A 125 -27.18 9.12 15.93
C ALA A 125 -25.66 9.35 15.93
N VAL A 126 -25.14 10.17 16.86
CA VAL A 126 -23.69 10.34 17.05
C VAL A 126 -23.02 9.00 17.38
N THR A 127 -23.56 8.26 18.33
CA THR A 127 -23.04 6.94 18.72
C THR A 127 -23.00 5.96 17.54
N THR A 128 -24.05 5.98 16.70
CA THR A 128 -24.12 5.15 15.49
C THR A 128 -23.07 5.57 14.48
N ALA A 129 -22.91 6.87 14.24
CA ALA A 129 -21.91 7.40 13.31
C ALA A 129 -20.46 7.13 13.77
N GLU A 130 -20.20 7.14 15.08
CA GLU A 130 -18.90 6.73 15.65
C GLU A 130 -18.62 5.25 15.38
N ALA A 131 -19.62 4.37 15.57
CA ALA A 131 -19.49 2.96 15.27
C ALA A 131 -19.28 2.70 13.77
N ASP A 132 -19.98 3.41 12.90
CA ASP A 132 -19.82 3.33 11.44
C ASP A 132 -18.42 3.79 11.01
N LEU A 133 -17.91 4.88 11.59
CA LEU A 133 -16.54 5.36 11.33
C LEU A 133 -15.49 4.34 11.78
N ALA A 134 -15.67 3.73 12.96
CA ALA A 134 -14.77 2.68 13.44
C ALA A 134 -14.80 1.44 12.53
N ALA A 135 -15.98 1.02 12.07
CA ALA A 135 -16.14 -0.10 11.15
C ALA A 135 -15.50 0.20 9.78
N ALA A 136 -15.67 1.41 9.25
CA ALA A 136 -15.05 1.84 8.00
C ALA A 136 -13.53 1.90 8.09
N ALA A 137 -12.97 2.39 9.22
CA ALA A 137 -11.54 2.39 9.46
C ALA A 137 -10.95 0.96 9.54
N ALA A 138 -11.67 0.02 10.15
CA ALA A 138 -11.26 -1.39 10.18
C ALA A 138 -11.30 -2.03 8.78
N ALA A 139 -12.29 -1.68 7.95
CA ALA A 139 -12.38 -2.14 6.57
C ALA A 139 -11.26 -1.58 5.69
N GLU A 140 -10.89 -0.30 5.85
CA GLU A 140 -9.74 0.31 5.17
C GLU A 140 -8.43 -0.41 5.54
N ALA A 141 -8.21 -0.70 6.83
CA ALA A 141 -7.04 -1.44 7.28
C ALA A 141 -6.98 -2.85 6.65
N ALA A 142 -8.10 -3.57 6.63
CA ALA A 142 -8.17 -4.88 6.00
C ALA A 142 -7.91 -4.82 4.48
N ALA A 143 -8.39 -3.77 3.80
CA ALA A 143 -8.11 -3.58 2.37
C ALA A 143 -6.63 -3.25 2.11
N ALA A 144 -5.98 -2.48 2.99
CA ALA A 144 -4.55 -2.20 2.92
C ALA A 144 -3.69 -3.47 3.05
N ASP A 145 -4.08 -4.38 3.95
CA ASP A 145 -3.43 -5.69 4.08
C ASP A 145 -3.55 -6.52 2.79
N VAL A 146 -4.73 -6.49 2.15
CA VAL A 146 -4.94 -7.18 0.86
C VAL A 146 -4.06 -6.60 -0.24
N VAL A 147 -3.90 -5.28 -0.32
CA VAL A 147 -2.97 -4.64 -1.27
C VAL A 147 -1.54 -5.12 -1.03
N THR A 148 -1.10 -5.19 0.23
CA THR A 148 0.25 -5.66 0.59
C THR A 148 0.49 -7.10 0.13
N VAL A 149 -0.49 -7.98 0.33
CA VAL A 149 -0.42 -9.38 -0.12
C VAL A 149 -0.39 -9.48 -1.65
N ALA A 150 -1.22 -8.69 -2.33
CA ALA A 150 -1.28 -8.68 -3.80
C ALA A 150 0.01 -8.14 -4.43
N ASP A 151 0.63 -7.11 -3.83
CA ASP A 151 1.91 -6.55 -4.28
C ASP A 151 3.05 -7.56 -4.16
N ALA A 152 3.13 -8.27 -3.03
CA ALA A 152 4.08 -9.36 -2.84
C ALA A 152 3.90 -10.48 -3.89
N ALA A 153 2.65 -10.89 -4.14
CA ALA A 153 2.35 -11.90 -5.15
C ALA A 153 2.70 -11.44 -6.58
N TYR A 154 2.51 -10.15 -6.90
CA TYR A 154 2.91 -9.57 -8.17
C TYR A 154 4.44 -9.60 -8.35
N ASN A 155 5.20 -9.20 -7.33
CA ASN A 155 6.66 -9.22 -7.35
C ASN A 155 7.19 -10.64 -7.52
N ASP A 156 6.65 -11.61 -6.76
CA ASP A 156 7.03 -13.03 -6.87
C ASP A 156 6.76 -13.58 -8.28
N ALA A 157 5.62 -13.23 -8.89
CA ALA A 157 5.27 -13.66 -10.25
C ALA A 157 6.16 -12.99 -11.32
N ALA A 158 6.55 -11.73 -11.13
CA ALA A 158 7.48 -11.03 -12.01
C ALA A 158 8.89 -11.64 -11.96
N ASP A 159 9.37 -12.03 -10.78
CA ASP A 159 10.63 -12.75 -10.60
C ASP A 159 10.58 -14.13 -11.27
N ALA A 160 9.48 -14.87 -11.10
CA ALA A 160 9.28 -16.15 -11.76
C ALA A 160 9.29 -16.04 -13.30
N LEU A 161 8.64 -15.02 -13.86
CA LEU A 161 8.66 -14.75 -15.30
C LEU A 161 10.08 -14.40 -15.79
N THR A 162 10.83 -13.63 -15.00
CA THR A 162 12.23 -13.31 -15.30
C THR A 162 13.08 -14.58 -15.34
N ALA A 163 12.94 -15.46 -14.35
CA ALA A 163 13.64 -16.75 -14.30
C ALA A 163 13.26 -17.67 -15.48
N ALA A 164 11.99 -17.69 -15.87
CA ALA A 164 11.53 -18.48 -17.02
C ALA A 164 12.08 -17.94 -18.36
N ASN A 165 12.16 -16.62 -18.52
CA ASN A 165 12.80 -15.99 -19.69
C ASN A 165 14.30 -16.30 -19.77
N GLN A 166 15.00 -16.33 -18.63
CA GLN A 166 16.39 -16.77 -18.58
C GLN A 166 16.53 -18.24 -18.98
N SER A 167 15.63 -19.11 -18.50
CA SER A 167 15.64 -20.53 -18.85
C SER A 167 15.45 -20.77 -20.35
N VAL A 168 14.56 -20.01 -21.01
CA VAL A 168 14.42 -20.04 -22.48
C VAL A 168 15.70 -19.58 -23.19
N THR A 169 16.38 -18.57 -22.65
CA THR A 169 17.65 -18.08 -23.20
C THR A 169 18.74 -19.15 -23.10
N ASP A 170 18.88 -19.78 -21.94
CA ASP A 170 19.87 -20.85 -21.70
C ASP A 170 19.60 -22.07 -22.58
N ALA A 171 18.32 -22.45 -22.74
CA ALA A 171 17.93 -23.55 -23.63
C ALA A 171 18.21 -23.24 -25.11
N ASN A 172 18.02 -21.99 -25.56
CA ASN A 172 18.39 -21.59 -26.92
C ASN A 172 19.91 -21.62 -27.17
N ILE A 173 20.71 -21.24 -26.17
CA ILE A 173 22.17 -21.35 -26.23
C ILE A 173 22.58 -22.83 -26.34
N ALA A 174 21.99 -23.70 -25.50
CA ALA A 174 22.25 -25.14 -25.54
C ALA A 174 21.86 -25.76 -26.90
N LEU A 175 20.71 -25.37 -27.46
CA LEU A 175 20.27 -25.83 -28.78
C LEU A 175 21.22 -25.37 -29.90
N SER A 176 21.74 -24.15 -29.81
CA SER A 176 22.72 -23.62 -30.76
C SER A 176 24.03 -24.41 -30.69
N ALA A 177 24.55 -24.64 -29.48
CA ALA A 177 25.75 -25.45 -29.27
C ALA A 177 25.58 -26.90 -29.79
N ALA A 178 24.45 -27.53 -29.49
CA ALA A 178 24.14 -28.87 -30.00
C ALA A 178 24.00 -28.90 -31.54
N SER A 179 23.55 -27.80 -32.15
CA SER A 179 23.48 -27.69 -33.61
C SER A 179 24.87 -27.54 -34.25
N ASP A 180 25.77 -26.80 -33.62
CA ASP A 180 27.17 -26.69 -34.02
C ASP A 180 27.89 -28.04 -33.91
N ASP A 181 27.65 -28.80 -32.83
CA ASP A 181 28.18 -30.15 -32.64
C ASP A 181 27.69 -31.12 -33.73
N VAL A 182 26.42 -31.04 -34.13
CA VAL A 182 25.88 -31.81 -35.26
C VAL A 182 26.60 -31.44 -36.55
N ALA A 183 26.83 -30.15 -36.81
CA ALA A 183 27.53 -29.71 -38.02
C ALA A 183 28.99 -30.21 -38.05
N ALA A 184 29.69 -30.16 -36.91
CA ALA A 184 31.05 -30.67 -36.77
C ALA A 184 31.12 -32.19 -36.95
N ALA A 185 30.21 -32.94 -36.32
CA ALA A 185 30.14 -34.39 -36.44
C ALA A 185 29.77 -34.84 -37.87
N GLN A 186 28.88 -34.11 -38.55
CA GLN A 186 28.52 -34.36 -39.94
C GLN A 186 29.72 -34.17 -40.86
N ALA A 187 30.46 -33.08 -40.70
CA ALA A 187 31.67 -32.81 -41.49
C ALA A 187 32.74 -33.91 -41.29
N ALA A 188 32.91 -34.40 -40.06
CA ALA A 188 33.82 -35.51 -39.75
C ALA A 188 33.38 -36.82 -40.42
N TYR A 189 32.09 -37.14 -40.40
CA TYR A 189 31.53 -38.31 -41.08
C TYR A 189 31.64 -38.24 -42.61
N ASP A 190 31.41 -37.06 -43.20
CA ASP A 190 31.55 -36.83 -44.64
C ASP A 190 33.01 -36.99 -45.09
N ALA A 191 33.97 -36.59 -44.25
CA ALA A 191 35.40 -36.77 -44.49
C ALA A 191 35.87 -38.22 -44.33
N ASP A 192 35.32 -38.94 -43.34
CA ASP A 192 35.63 -40.35 -43.06
C ASP A 192 34.39 -41.10 -42.54
N GLN A 193 33.84 -42.00 -43.37
CA GLN A 193 32.62 -42.76 -43.08
C GLN A 193 32.87 -43.97 -42.15
N SER A 194 33.74 -43.80 -41.17
CA SER A 194 34.02 -44.82 -40.17
C SER A 194 32.83 -45.02 -39.23
N THR A 195 32.71 -46.23 -38.67
CA THR A 195 31.66 -46.54 -37.68
C THR A 195 31.73 -45.63 -36.44
N ALA A 196 32.93 -45.15 -36.09
CA ALA A 196 33.12 -44.21 -34.99
C ALA A 196 32.50 -42.84 -35.29
N ASN A 197 32.72 -42.29 -36.50
CA ASN A 197 32.15 -41.00 -36.89
C ASN A 197 30.63 -41.07 -37.08
N LEU A 198 30.11 -42.20 -37.57
CA LEU A 198 28.66 -42.44 -37.62
C LEU A 198 28.04 -42.45 -36.21
N ALA A 199 28.71 -43.09 -35.24
CA ALA A 199 28.24 -43.11 -33.86
C ALA A 199 28.26 -41.71 -33.23
N ALA A 200 29.31 -40.91 -33.50
CA ALA A 200 29.41 -39.53 -33.03
C ALA A 200 28.32 -38.63 -33.62
N LEU A 201 28.03 -38.75 -34.93
CA LEU A 201 26.93 -38.02 -35.58
C LEU A 201 25.57 -38.38 -34.98
N ASN A 202 25.31 -39.67 -34.77
CA ASN A 202 24.06 -40.11 -34.14
C ASN A 202 23.94 -39.58 -32.70
N ALA A 203 25.03 -39.55 -31.93
CA ALA A 203 25.02 -38.98 -30.58
C ALA A 203 24.74 -37.47 -30.57
N ALA A 204 25.36 -36.70 -31.48
CA ALA A 204 25.11 -35.26 -31.62
C ALA A 204 23.65 -34.96 -32.02
N LEU A 205 23.07 -35.79 -32.92
CA LEU A 205 21.67 -35.66 -33.31
C LEU A 205 20.70 -35.93 -32.14
N VAL A 206 21.03 -36.89 -31.26
CA VAL A 206 20.26 -37.14 -30.02
C VAL A 206 20.37 -35.96 -29.06
N ALA A 207 21.58 -35.45 -28.80
CA ALA A 207 21.79 -34.30 -27.93
C ALA A 207 21.04 -33.05 -28.43
N ARG A 208 21.00 -32.83 -29.75
CA ARG A 208 20.20 -31.74 -30.34
C ARG A 208 18.70 -31.96 -30.13
N ALA A 209 18.20 -33.19 -30.25
CA ALA A 209 16.80 -33.50 -30.00
C ALA A 209 16.41 -33.28 -28.53
N GLU A 210 17.29 -33.63 -27.59
CA GLU A 210 17.12 -33.34 -26.16
C GLU A 210 17.08 -31.82 -25.90
N ALA A 211 18.03 -31.05 -26.48
CA ALA A 211 18.04 -29.60 -26.34
C ALA A 211 16.78 -28.92 -26.94
N GLN A 212 16.19 -29.47 -28.01
CA GLN A 212 14.91 -29.01 -28.56
C GLN A 212 13.74 -29.28 -27.60
N GLN A 213 13.76 -30.42 -26.91
CA GLN A 213 12.76 -30.76 -25.91
C GLN A 213 12.87 -29.82 -24.70
N ASP A 214 14.08 -29.56 -24.22
CA ASP A 214 14.33 -28.64 -23.10
C ASP A 214 13.89 -27.21 -23.42
N LEU A 215 14.16 -26.73 -24.64
CA LEU A 215 13.65 -25.43 -25.10
C LEU A 215 12.11 -25.40 -25.10
N SER A 216 11.47 -26.46 -25.59
CA SER A 216 10.00 -26.55 -25.61
C SER A 216 9.41 -26.55 -24.20
N ALA A 217 10.08 -27.19 -23.24
CA ALA A 217 9.69 -27.17 -21.83
C ALA A 217 9.86 -25.78 -21.21
N ALA A 218 11.00 -25.12 -21.44
CA ALA A 218 11.24 -23.76 -20.96
C ALA A 218 10.25 -22.75 -21.54
N GLU A 219 9.85 -22.88 -22.81
CA GLU A 219 8.83 -22.04 -23.42
C GLU A 219 7.43 -22.27 -22.82
N ALA A 220 7.12 -23.50 -22.41
CA ALA A 220 5.88 -23.83 -21.71
C ALA A 220 5.86 -23.19 -20.30
N ASP A 221 6.95 -23.32 -19.55
CA ASP A 221 7.10 -22.71 -18.23
C ASP A 221 7.01 -21.18 -18.28
N ARG A 222 7.65 -20.54 -19.27
CA ARG A 222 7.50 -19.10 -19.53
C ARG A 222 6.05 -18.71 -19.79
N THR A 223 5.30 -19.52 -20.52
CA THR A 223 3.88 -19.25 -20.80
C THR A 223 3.04 -19.28 -19.53
N VAL A 224 3.30 -20.24 -18.63
CA VAL A 224 2.65 -20.31 -17.31
C VAL A 224 3.02 -19.09 -16.46
N ALA A 225 4.32 -18.79 -16.34
CA ALA A 225 4.78 -17.64 -15.55
C ALA A 225 4.22 -16.30 -16.05
N LEU A 226 4.05 -16.14 -17.37
CA LEU A 226 3.43 -14.95 -17.95
C LEU A 226 1.93 -14.85 -17.59
N ALA A 227 1.22 -15.97 -17.59
CA ALA A 227 -0.18 -16.01 -17.18
C ALA A 227 -0.33 -15.68 -15.69
N ASP A 228 0.54 -16.23 -14.84
CA ASP A 228 0.55 -15.96 -13.40
C ASP A 228 0.88 -14.49 -13.10
N ALA A 229 1.87 -13.91 -13.79
CA ALA A 229 2.21 -12.49 -13.66
C ALA A 229 1.05 -11.57 -14.09
N THR A 230 0.32 -11.94 -15.15
CA THR A 230 -0.88 -11.20 -15.58
C THR A 230 -1.99 -11.29 -14.53
N ALA A 231 -2.26 -12.49 -14.00
CA ALA A 231 -3.27 -12.69 -12.98
C ALA A 231 -2.94 -11.96 -11.65
N ALA A 232 -1.66 -11.93 -11.26
CA ALA A 232 -1.20 -11.20 -10.09
C ALA A 232 -1.32 -9.67 -10.29
N ALA A 233 -1.05 -9.16 -11.50
CA ALA A 233 -1.26 -7.76 -11.84
C ALA A 233 -2.75 -7.36 -11.74
N ASP A 234 -3.64 -8.18 -12.30
CA ASP A 234 -5.10 -7.96 -12.21
C ASP A 234 -5.59 -7.99 -10.75
N ALA A 235 -5.03 -8.89 -9.93
CA ALA A 235 -5.36 -8.97 -8.50
C ALA A 235 -4.89 -7.74 -7.72
N LEU A 236 -3.71 -7.20 -8.04
CA LEU A 236 -3.18 -5.98 -7.44
C LEU A 236 -4.04 -4.76 -7.80
N ASP A 237 -4.44 -4.62 -9.07
CA ASP A 237 -5.35 -3.56 -9.52
C ASP A 237 -6.70 -3.65 -8.79
N ALA A 238 -7.28 -4.85 -8.72
CA ALA A 238 -8.52 -5.08 -7.98
C ALA A 238 -8.40 -4.76 -6.48
N ALA A 239 -7.26 -5.08 -5.86
CA ALA A 239 -6.98 -4.75 -4.46
C ALA A 239 -6.87 -3.24 -4.23
N GLN A 240 -6.21 -2.51 -5.15
CA GLN A 240 -6.08 -1.05 -5.08
C GLN A 240 -7.45 -0.37 -5.23
N VAL A 241 -8.28 -0.81 -6.17
CA VAL A 241 -9.66 -0.32 -6.32
C VAL A 241 -10.49 -0.55 -5.06
N ALA A 242 -10.35 -1.72 -4.42
CA ALA A 242 -11.04 -2.02 -3.17
C ALA A 242 -10.57 -1.15 -2.00
N PHE A 243 -9.26 -0.86 -1.93
CA PHE A 243 -8.70 0.05 -0.95
C PHE A 243 -9.22 1.48 -1.14
N ASP A 244 -9.21 2.01 -2.36
CA ASP A 244 -9.74 3.34 -2.64
C ASP A 244 -11.23 3.46 -2.26
N ALA A 245 -12.03 2.43 -2.56
CA ALA A 245 -13.43 2.37 -2.15
C ALA A 245 -13.62 2.33 -0.62
N ALA A 246 -12.71 1.66 0.10
CA ALA A 246 -12.73 1.64 1.56
C ALA A 246 -12.36 3.00 2.16
N VAL A 247 -11.37 3.70 1.58
CA VAL A 247 -11.00 5.07 1.94
C VAL A 247 -12.19 6.02 1.73
N ASP A 248 -12.86 5.95 0.57
CA ASP A 248 -14.06 6.76 0.28
C ASP A 248 -15.17 6.49 1.31
N THR A 249 -15.36 5.22 1.70
CA THR A 249 -16.33 4.83 2.74
C THR A 249 -15.95 5.42 4.10
N ARG A 250 -14.67 5.40 4.50
CA ARG A 250 -14.23 6.01 5.76
C ARG A 250 -14.40 7.53 5.74
N VAL A 251 -14.11 8.19 4.61
CA VAL A 251 -14.34 9.63 4.45
C VAL A 251 -15.83 9.94 4.60
N ALA A 252 -16.71 9.20 3.93
CA ALA A 252 -18.15 9.38 4.06
C ALA A 252 -18.66 9.14 5.49
N ALA A 253 -18.12 8.16 6.21
CA ALA A 253 -18.45 7.92 7.62
C ALA A 253 -17.95 9.05 8.54
N ALA A 254 -16.77 9.62 8.27
CA ALA A 254 -16.25 10.75 9.02
C ALA A 254 -17.09 12.03 8.80
N ASP A 255 -17.51 12.28 7.56
CA ASP A 255 -18.44 13.35 7.24
C ASP A 255 -19.80 13.12 7.94
N GLY A 256 -20.30 11.87 7.92
CA GLY A 256 -21.50 11.47 8.64
C GLY A 256 -21.44 11.73 10.14
N LEU A 257 -20.31 11.43 10.80
CA LEU A 257 -20.08 11.77 12.21
C LEU A 257 -20.08 13.29 12.43
N SER A 258 -19.40 14.05 11.56
CA SER A 258 -19.41 15.51 11.65
C SER A 258 -20.82 16.09 11.51
N THR A 259 -21.64 15.54 10.62
CA THR A 259 -23.05 15.91 10.48
C THR A 259 -23.85 15.57 11.74
N ALA A 260 -23.72 14.34 12.26
CA ALA A 260 -24.42 13.91 13.46
C ALA A 260 -24.09 14.79 14.69
N VAL A 261 -22.82 15.17 14.87
CA VAL A 261 -22.41 16.10 15.95
C VAL A 261 -23.02 17.49 15.76
N SER A 262 -23.02 18.01 14.53
CA SER A 262 -23.65 19.31 14.25
C SER A 262 -25.16 19.31 14.46
N ASP A 263 -25.82 18.19 14.13
CA ASP A 263 -27.25 17.99 14.36
C ASP A 263 -27.55 17.85 15.86
N LEU A 264 -26.68 17.20 16.64
CA LEU A 264 -26.77 17.16 18.09
C LEU A 264 -26.66 18.55 18.71
N ASP A 265 -25.65 19.34 18.34
CA ASP A 265 -25.50 20.71 18.84
C ASP A 265 -26.72 21.57 18.48
N THR A 266 -27.26 21.42 17.27
CA THR A 266 -28.47 22.12 16.83
C THR A 266 -29.69 21.69 17.64
N SER A 267 -29.85 20.38 17.86
CA SER A 267 -30.93 19.80 18.65
C SER A 267 -30.90 20.32 20.10
N LEU A 268 -29.74 20.31 20.73
CA LEU A 268 -29.53 20.85 22.08
C LEU A 268 -29.81 22.35 22.16
N ALA A 269 -29.26 23.15 21.23
CA ALA A 269 -29.45 24.60 21.21
C ALA A 269 -30.92 25.01 20.96
N SER A 270 -31.71 24.16 20.30
CA SER A 270 -33.13 24.40 20.05
C SER A 270 -34.03 24.09 21.25
N ASN A 271 -33.54 23.32 22.23
CA ASN A 271 -34.28 22.97 23.44
C ASN A 271 -34.08 24.04 24.52
N THR A 272 -35.07 24.91 24.68
CA THR A 272 -34.99 26.03 25.64
C THR A 272 -34.87 25.57 27.09
N ASP A 273 -35.57 24.49 27.47
CA ASP A 273 -35.55 23.99 28.85
C ASP A 273 -34.18 23.39 29.20
N PHE A 274 -33.51 22.77 28.21
CA PHE A 274 -32.13 22.33 28.33
C PHE A 274 -31.16 23.51 28.43
N VAL A 275 -31.28 24.50 27.54
CA VAL A 275 -30.40 25.68 27.51
C VAL A 275 -30.49 26.43 28.85
N ASP A 276 -31.69 26.64 29.37
CA ASP A 276 -31.90 27.29 30.66
C ASP A 276 -31.26 26.46 31.79
N ALA A 277 -31.55 25.16 31.87
CA ALA A 277 -31.02 24.29 32.93
C ALA A 277 -29.47 24.22 32.94
N ILE A 278 -28.84 24.11 31.77
CA ILE A 278 -27.37 23.96 31.69
C ILE A 278 -26.64 25.29 31.89
N THR A 279 -27.24 26.41 31.49
CA THR A 279 -26.66 27.74 31.72
C THR A 279 -26.86 28.20 33.17
N ASP A 280 -27.99 27.86 33.81
CA ASP A 280 -28.20 28.04 35.25
C ASP A 280 -27.16 27.26 36.08
N ALA A 281 -26.72 26.10 35.57
CA ALA A 281 -25.64 25.32 36.15
C ALA A 281 -24.23 25.91 35.90
N GLY A 282 -24.12 26.96 35.08
CA GLY A 282 -22.84 27.63 34.78
C GLY A 282 -22.08 27.08 33.58
N TYR A 283 -22.67 26.19 32.79
CA TYR A 283 -22.04 25.55 31.64
C TYR A 283 -22.56 26.07 30.30
N THR A 284 -21.82 25.79 29.22
CA THR A 284 -22.24 26.15 27.86
C THR A 284 -23.30 25.17 27.37
N ALA A 285 -24.32 25.64 26.65
CA ALA A 285 -25.36 24.79 26.07
C ALA A 285 -24.86 24.03 24.82
N SER A 286 -23.98 23.06 25.03
CA SER A 286 -23.40 22.19 24.00
C SER A 286 -23.11 20.80 24.58
N ALA A 287 -22.76 19.85 23.70
CA ALA A 287 -22.31 18.53 24.13
C ALA A 287 -21.08 18.60 25.07
N ASP A 288 -20.15 19.52 24.81
CA ASP A 288 -18.97 19.74 25.65
C ASP A 288 -19.36 20.29 27.04
N GLY A 289 -20.35 21.19 27.12
CA GLY A 289 -20.82 21.70 28.40
C GLY A 289 -21.48 20.62 29.27
N LEU A 290 -22.19 19.68 28.63
CA LEU A 290 -22.77 18.53 29.33
C LEU A 290 -21.70 17.59 29.90
N GLN A 291 -20.62 17.36 29.14
CA GLN A 291 -19.46 16.59 29.61
C GLN A 291 -18.78 17.26 30.81
N ASN A 292 -18.58 18.58 30.75
CA ASN A 292 -17.97 19.32 31.85
C ASN A 292 -18.82 19.28 33.13
N LEU A 293 -20.15 19.46 33.03
CA LEU A 293 -21.06 19.31 34.17
C LEU A 293 -20.95 17.91 34.79
N THR A 294 -20.95 16.87 33.95
CA THR A 294 -20.85 15.48 34.41
C THR A 294 -19.50 15.22 35.10
N ALA A 295 -18.40 15.74 34.55
CA ALA A 295 -17.06 15.61 35.11
C ALA A 295 -16.91 16.35 36.45
N ASP A 296 -17.43 17.56 36.54
CA ASP A 296 -17.37 18.36 37.77
C ASP A 296 -18.26 17.76 38.87
N ALA A 297 -19.45 17.25 38.54
CA ALA A 297 -20.29 16.50 39.47
C ALA A 297 -19.56 15.26 40.01
N ALA A 298 -18.89 14.50 39.14
CA ALA A 298 -18.08 13.36 39.55
C ALA A 298 -16.91 13.76 40.46
N SER A 299 -16.25 14.89 40.19
CA SER A 299 -15.19 15.43 41.04
C SER A 299 -15.70 15.85 42.41
N ALA A 300 -16.81 16.59 42.47
CA ALA A 300 -17.40 17.04 43.73
C ALA A 300 -17.85 15.87 44.64
N ASN A 301 -18.35 14.78 44.05
CA ASN A 301 -18.66 13.57 44.80
C ASN A 301 -17.41 12.88 45.37
N GLN A 302 -16.26 12.95 44.68
CA GLN A 302 -14.99 12.46 45.21
C GLN A 302 -14.47 13.33 46.35
N ASP A 303 -14.59 14.66 46.22
CA ASP A 303 -14.20 15.61 47.25
C ASP A 303 -15.04 15.45 48.52
N LEU A 304 -16.36 15.23 48.38
CA LEU A 304 -17.25 14.88 49.49
C LEU A 304 -16.80 13.58 50.18
N ALA A 305 -16.56 12.51 49.41
CA ALA A 305 -16.11 11.25 49.98
C ALA A 305 -14.76 11.39 50.72
N ALA A 306 -13.86 12.24 50.21
CA ALA A 306 -12.59 12.54 50.85
C ALA A 306 -12.78 13.33 52.16
N ALA A 307 -13.66 14.35 52.17
CA ALA A 307 -13.98 15.14 53.35
C ALA A 307 -14.66 14.29 54.44
N GLU A 308 -15.63 13.43 54.08
CA GLU A 308 -16.29 12.50 54.99
C GLU A 308 -15.30 11.50 55.60
N ALA A 309 -14.34 10.99 54.81
CA ALA A 309 -13.29 10.11 55.30
C ALA A 309 -12.34 10.82 56.28
N GLN A 310 -11.99 12.08 56.02
CA GLN A 310 -11.19 12.91 56.94
C GLN A 310 -11.93 13.20 58.24
N PHE A 311 -13.22 13.53 58.17
CA PHE A 311 -14.08 13.75 59.34
C PHE A 311 -14.25 12.49 60.18
N ALA A 312 -14.48 11.33 59.55
CA ALA A 312 -14.52 10.05 60.25
C ALA A 312 -13.18 9.69 60.92
N GLY A 313 -12.06 10.11 60.32
CA GLY A 313 -10.72 9.94 60.91
C GLY A 313 -10.49 10.74 62.20
N LEU A 314 -11.17 11.88 62.38
CA LEU A 314 -11.10 12.69 63.61
C LEU A 314 -11.77 12.00 64.82
N ASP A 315 -12.85 11.25 64.57
CA ASP A 315 -13.55 10.47 65.58
C ASP A 315 -12.81 9.16 65.93
N ASP A 316 -12.13 8.53 64.97
CA ASP A 316 -11.45 7.25 65.15
C ASP A 316 -10.23 7.33 66.08
N VAL A 317 -9.45 8.43 66.00
CA VAL A 317 -8.28 8.65 66.89
C VAL A 317 -8.73 8.81 68.34
N THR A 318 -9.75 9.64 68.59
CA THR A 318 -10.30 9.89 69.94
C THR A 318 -10.99 8.66 70.51
N ASN A 319 -11.80 7.95 69.70
CA ASN A 319 -12.47 6.72 70.12
C ASN A 319 -11.49 5.57 70.36
N THR A 320 -10.35 5.53 69.67
CA THR A 320 -9.28 4.55 69.93
C THR A 320 -8.69 4.75 71.32
N PHE A 321 -8.41 6.00 71.73
CA PHE A 321 -7.91 6.29 73.07
C PHE A 321 -8.96 6.10 74.18
N ILE A 322 -10.23 6.45 73.94
CA ILE A 322 -11.34 6.20 74.89
C ILE A 322 -11.57 4.69 75.07
N ARG A 323 -11.61 3.90 73.99
CA ARG A 323 -11.73 2.44 74.07
C ARG A 323 -10.53 1.81 74.76
N ALA A 324 -9.32 2.30 74.51
CA ALA A 324 -8.12 1.87 75.22
C ALA A 324 -8.23 2.17 76.73
N GLN A 325 -8.74 3.34 77.12
CA GLN A 325 -9.00 3.68 78.52
C GLN A 325 -10.03 2.75 79.17
N GLU A 326 -11.16 2.47 78.52
CA GLU A 326 -12.19 1.56 79.05
C GLU A 326 -11.65 0.13 79.27
N VAL A 327 -10.83 -0.37 78.34
CA VAL A 327 -10.17 -1.68 78.45
C VAL A 327 -9.14 -1.67 79.58
N LEU A 328 -8.35 -0.61 79.71
CA LEU A 328 -7.31 -0.48 80.75
C LEU A 328 -7.93 -0.32 82.15
N VAL A 329 -9.00 0.44 82.32
CA VAL A 329 -9.72 0.56 83.60
C VAL A 329 -10.32 -0.78 84.01
N GLY A 330 -10.99 -1.48 83.09
CA GLY A 330 -11.52 -2.83 83.37
C GLY A 330 -10.44 -3.87 83.67
N ALA A 331 -9.27 -3.78 83.03
CA ALA A 331 -8.14 -4.66 83.28
C ALA A 331 -7.40 -4.34 84.60
N ALA A 332 -7.44 -3.08 85.07
CA ALA A 332 -6.85 -2.67 86.35
C ALA A 332 -7.60 -3.25 87.57
N GLU A 333 -8.88 -3.57 87.40
CA GLU A 333 -9.72 -4.23 88.42
C GLU A 333 -9.69 -5.78 88.32
N ASN A 334 -8.87 -6.35 87.44
CA ASN A 334 -8.84 -7.79 87.18
C ASN A 334 -8.29 -8.60 88.37
N GLN A 335 -8.88 -9.76 88.66
CA GLN A 335 -8.42 -10.63 89.75
C GLN A 335 -7.03 -11.25 89.51
N ASN A 336 -6.54 -11.28 88.27
CA ASN A 336 -5.18 -11.69 87.96
C ASN A 336 -4.20 -10.54 88.24
N ALA A 337 -3.40 -10.69 89.30
CA ALA A 337 -2.47 -9.67 89.77
C ALA A 337 -1.45 -9.19 88.72
N ALA A 338 -1.09 -10.02 87.74
CA ALA A 338 -0.19 -9.61 86.65
C ALA A 338 -0.88 -8.69 85.63
N ILE A 339 -2.16 -8.93 85.34
CA ILE A 339 -2.97 -8.10 84.42
C ILE A 339 -3.33 -6.78 85.10
N ALA A 340 -3.74 -6.84 86.38
CA ALA A 340 -4.02 -5.63 87.16
C ALA A 340 -2.79 -4.74 87.31
N ALA A 341 -1.61 -5.31 87.61
CA ALA A 341 -0.38 -4.54 87.72
C ALA A 341 0.08 -3.93 86.39
N ALA A 342 -0.02 -4.67 85.28
CA ALA A 342 0.29 -4.14 83.95
C ALA A 342 -0.68 -3.02 83.54
N SER A 343 -1.97 -3.15 83.84
CA SER A 343 -2.96 -2.12 83.51
C SER A 343 -2.85 -0.88 84.38
N GLN A 344 -2.56 -1.05 85.68
CA GLN A 344 -2.29 0.05 86.61
C GLN A 344 -1.01 0.81 86.23
N ALA A 345 -0.05 0.15 85.58
CA ALA A 345 1.13 0.79 85.03
C ALA A 345 0.84 1.75 83.89
N LEU A 346 0.00 1.31 82.93
CA LEU A 346 -0.45 2.12 81.81
C LEU A 346 -1.41 3.25 82.23
N LEU A 347 -2.01 3.18 83.42
CA LEU A 347 -2.83 4.24 84.01
C LEU A 347 -2.07 5.19 84.95
N GLY A 348 -0.74 5.04 85.05
CA GLY A 348 0.10 5.96 85.82
C GLY A 348 0.29 5.64 87.30
N ASP A 349 0.38 4.36 87.68
CA ASP A 349 0.93 4.00 88.99
C ASP A 349 2.45 4.32 89.00
N PRO A 350 2.94 5.19 89.90
CA PRO A 350 4.35 5.60 89.95
C PRO A 350 5.32 4.42 90.15
N ARG A 351 4.85 3.27 90.64
CA ARG A 351 5.68 2.05 90.79
C ARG A 351 5.89 1.28 89.49
N ALA A 352 5.29 1.70 88.39
CA ALA A 352 5.39 1.03 87.10
C ALA A 352 5.93 1.93 85.97
N ALA A 353 6.07 3.24 86.22
CA ALA A 353 6.70 4.21 85.32
C ALA A 353 8.17 3.87 85.00
N GLU A 354 8.91 3.26 85.94
CA GLU A 354 10.28 2.74 85.71
C GLU A 354 10.33 1.57 84.70
N THR A 355 9.21 0.89 84.46
CA THR A 355 9.12 -0.24 83.50
C THR A 355 8.38 0.10 82.21
N ASN A 356 7.63 1.21 82.13
CA ASN A 356 6.72 1.51 81.01
C ASN A 356 7.35 2.40 79.92
N SER A 357 8.13 3.43 80.29
CA SER A 357 8.81 4.31 79.32
C SER A 357 9.82 3.55 78.45
N GLU A 358 10.59 2.65 79.06
CA GLU A 358 11.53 1.80 78.35
C GLU A 358 10.81 0.85 77.37
N VAL A 359 9.64 0.33 77.73
CA VAL A 359 8.86 -0.60 76.91
C VAL A 359 8.28 0.06 75.67
N GLU A 360 7.83 1.32 75.75
CA GLU A 360 7.26 2.03 74.60
C GLU A 360 8.29 2.58 73.64
N VAL A 361 9.41 3.08 74.17
CA VAL A 361 10.55 3.44 73.33
C VAL A 361 11.03 2.20 72.58
N ILE A 362 11.09 1.04 73.25
CA ILE A 362 11.41 -0.23 72.59
C ILE A 362 10.35 -0.60 71.54
N ALA A 363 9.05 -0.45 71.83
CA ALA A 363 7.99 -0.76 70.87
C ALA A 363 8.02 0.14 69.62
N ALA A 364 8.24 1.44 69.78
CA ALA A 364 8.38 2.38 68.67
C ALA A 364 9.66 2.14 67.86
N LEU A 365 10.76 1.78 68.51
CA LEU A 365 11.99 1.39 67.84
C LEU A 365 11.81 0.08 67.04
N VAL A 366 11.02 -0.87 67.55
CA VAL A 366 10.68 -2.10 66.83
C VAL A 366 9.80 -1.81 65.62
N ASP A 367 8.77 -0.96 65.73
CA ASP A 367 7.94 -0.55 64.59
C ASP A 367 8.77 0.17 63.51
N HIS A 368 9.64 1.09 63.92
CA HIS A 368 10.54 1.75 63.00
C HIS A 368 11.50 0.77 62.33
N GLU A 369 12.04 -0.21 63.06
CA GLU A 369 12.90 -1.25 62.49
C GLU A 369 12.14 -2.09 61.45
N ASP A 370 10.88 -2.44 61.71
CA ASP A 370 10.03 -3.17 60.76
C ASP A 370 9.75 -2.34 59.50
N ARG A 371 9.45 -1.03 59.64
CA ARG A 371 9.25 -0.10 58.52
C ARG A 371 10.54 0.12 57.72
N ILE A 372 11.69 0.23 58.39
CA ILE A 372 13.01 0.34 57.76
C ILE A 372 13.27 -0.93 56.96
N THR A 373 13.07 -2.11 57.56
CA THR A 373 13.24 -3.41 56.89
C THR A 373 12.34 -3.53 55.65
N ALA A 374 11.07 -3.11 55.75
CA ALA A 374 10.14 -3.11 54.62
C ALA A 374 10.54 -2.13 53.50
N ASN A 375 11.02 -0.94 53.87
CA ASN A 375 11.51 0.05 52.92
C ASN A 375 12.80 -0.42 52.23
N GLU A 376 13.72 -1.03 52.97
CA GLU A 376 14.93 -1.64 52.41
C GLU A 376 14.59 -2.74 51.39
N ALA A 377 13.62 -3.61 51.71
CA ALA A 377 13.16 -4.63 50.77
C ALA A 377 12.57 -4.01 49.48
N THR A 378 11.80 -2.93 49.61
CA THR A 378 11.22 -2.21 48.47
C THR A 378 12.30 -1.54 47.62
N LEU A 379 13.31 -0.93 48.25
CA LEU A 379 14.42 -0.31 47.54
C LEU A 379 15.26 -1.34 46.77
N VAL A 380 15.45 -2.53 47.33
CA VAL A 380 16.13 -3.64 46.63
C VAL A 380 15.35 -4.12 45.40
N ASP A 381 14.01 -4.20 45.50
CA ASP A 381 13.15 -4.51 44.34
C ASP A 381 13.25 -3.42 43.25
N HIS A 382 13.19 -2.16 43.65
CA HIS A 382 13.33 -1.04 42.74
C HIS A 382 14.68 -1.02 42.03
N GLU A 383 15.79 -1.24 42.76
CA GLU A 383 17.14 -1.33 42.19
C GLU A 383 17.21 -2.43 41.12
N THR A 384 16.62 -3.59 41.41
CA THR A 384 16.55 -4.72 40.47
C THR A 384 15.78 -4.34 39.20
N ARG A 385 14.63 -3.69 39.34
CA ARG A 385 13.80 -3.25 38.20
C ARG A 385 14.46 -2.13 37.38
N ILE A 386 15.16 -1.20 38.04
CA ILE A 386 15.89 -0.12 37.38
C ILE A 386 17.03 -0.73 36.55
N THR A 387 17.83 -1.62 37.12
CA THR A 387 18.90 -2.31 36.39
C THR A 387 18.35 -3.07 35.17
N ALA A 388 17.24 -3.80 35.33
CA ALA A 388 16.62 -4.53 34.22
C ALA A 388 16.11 -3.60 33.11
N ASN A 389 15.56 -2.43 33.48
CA ASN A 389 15.11 -1.43 32.51
C ASN A 389 16.28 -0.78 31.78
N GLU A 390 17.38 -0.48 32.47
CA GLU A 390 18.61 0.04 31.86
C GLU A 390 19.17 -0.92 30.82
N GLU A 391 19.25 -2.22 31.14
CA GLU A 391 19.67 -3.25 30.19
C GLU A 391 18.72 -3.32 28.97
N ALA A 392 17.40 -3.25 29.18
CA ALA A 392 16.43 -3.27 28.10
C ALA A 392 16.55 -2.04 27.18
N ILE A 393 16.82 -0.85 27.74
CA ILE A 393 17.04 0.38 26.98
C ILE A 393 18.30 0.25 26.12
N VAL A 394 19.39 -0.30 26.65
CA VAL A 394 20.62 -0.54 25.87
C VAL A 394 20.37 -1.47 24.69
N VAL A 395 19.62 -2.56 24.89
CA VAL A 395 19.26 -3.47 23.79
C VAL A 395 18.38 -2.79 22.74
N LEU A 396 17.45 -1.92 23.15
CA LEU A 396 16.64 -1.15 22.20
C LEU A 396 17.48 -0.15 21.40
N ASP A 397 18.45 0.51 22.04
CA ASP A 397 19.37 1.45 21.40
C ASP A 397 20.24 0.77 20.32
N GLU A 398 20.75 -0.43 20.62
CA GLU A 398 21.47 -1.26 19.64
C GLU A 398 20.58 -1.63 18.44
N ARG A 399 19.33 -2.00 18.69
CA ARG A 399 18.36 -2.34 17.63
C ARG A 399 18.01 -1.13 16.76
N VAL A 400 17.82 0.05 17.37
CA VAL A 400 17.56 1.30 16.64
C VAL A 400 18.75 1.64 15.75
N THR A 401 19.97 1.57 16.29
CA THR A 401 21.21 1.81 15.53
C THR A 401 21.33 0.87 14.33
N ALA A 402 21.05 -0.42 14.50
CA ALA A 402 21.07 -1.39 13.41
C ALA A 402 20.00 -1.12 12.34
N ASN A 403 18.79 -0.73 12.77
CA ASN A 403 17.71 -0.36 11.86
C ASN A 403 18.04 0.91 11.07
N GLU A 404 18.65 1.92 11.71
CA GLU A 404 19.11 3.15 11.04
C GLU A 404 20.14 2.84 9.95
N ALA A 405 21.11 1.97 10.23
CA ALA A 405 22.10 1.53 9.24
C ALA A 405 21.44 0.82 8.04
N THR A 406 20.45 -0.03 8.30
CA THR A 406 19.69 -0.73 7.26
C THR A 406 18.88 0.24 6.40
N LEU A 407 18.26 1.25 7.01
CA LEU A 407 17.52 2.29 6.29
C LEU A 407 18.42 3.11 5.37
N VAL A 408 19.63 3.45 5.81
CA VAL A 408 20.63 4.14 4.97
C VAL A 408 21.03 3.27 3.76
N GLU A 409 21.21 1.96 3.96
CA GLU A 409 21.51 1.05 2.85
C GLU A 409 20.35 0.96 1.86
N HIS A 410 19.11 0.86 2.36
CA HIS A 410 17.92 0.84 1.52
C HIS A 410 17.77 2.13 0.71
N ASP A 411 17.99 3.29 1.32
CA ASP A 411 17.91 4.59 0.65
C ASP A 411 18.95 4.71 -0.49
N ALA A 412 20.17 4.22 -0.26
CA ALA A 412 21.21 4.15 -1.28
C ALA A 412 20.82 3.22 -2.45
N ARG A 413 20.22 2.07 -2.16
CA ARG A 413 19.73 1.12 -3.19
C ARG A 413 18.58 1.71 -3.99
N ILE A 414 17.62 2.38 -3.34
CA ILE A 414 16.50 3.05 -4.01
C ILE A 414 17.00 4.14 -4.95
N THR A 415 17.96 4.95 -4.50
CA THR A 415 18.59 5.98 -5.34
C THR A 415 19.25 5.36 -6.57
N ALA A 416 20.08 4.34 -6.38
CA ALA A 416 20.76 3.66 -7.49
C ALA A 416 19.78 3.03 -8.49
N ASN A 417 18.71 2.38 -7.99
CA ASN A 417 17.69 1.79 -8.84
C ASN A 417 16.90 2.86 -9.61
N SER A 418 16.60 3.99 -8.97
CA SER A 418 15.91 5.11 -9.62
C SER A 418 16.74 5.69 -10.77
N GLU A 419 18.05 5.86 -10.58
CA GLU A 419 18.97 6.29 -11.64
C GLU A 419 19.05 5.28 -12.79
N ALA A 420 19.11 3.98 -12.47
CA ALA A 420 19.16 2.91 -13.48
C ALA A 420 17.87 2.85 -14.32
N ILE A 421 16.70 3.00 -13.70
CA ILE A 421 15.41 3.02 -14.40
C ILE A 421 15.34 4.19 -15.37
N VAL A 422 15.77 5.39 -14.95
CA VAL A 422 15.80 6.56 -15.83
C VAL A 422 16.74 6.34 -17.02
N ALA A 423 17.93 5.78 -16.78
CA ALA A 423 18.89 5.50 -17.84
C ALA A 423 18.36 4.48 -18.87
N GLU A 424 17.68 3.43 -18.40
CA GLU A 424 17.05 2.43 -19.27
C GLU A 424 15.88 3.04 -20.06
N ALA A 425 15.06 3.88 -19.43
CA ALA A 425 13.96 4.57 -20.10
C ALA A 425 14.47 5.47 -21.24
N ASP A 426 15.53 6.23 -21.00
CA ASP A 426 16.18 7.07 -22.02
C ASP A 426 16.77 6.22 -23.15
N ALA A 427 17.42 5.10 -22.83
CA ALA A 427 17.98 4.18 -23.81
C ALA A 427 16.90 3.56 -24.71
N ARG A 428 15.76 3.15 -24.13
CA ARG A 428 14.60 2.64 -24.89
C ARG A 428 13.98 3.70 -25.78
N ALA A 429 13.77 4.92 -25.27
CA ALA A 429 13.24 6.02 -26.08
C ALA A 429 14.12 6.33 -27.30
N ALA A 430 15.45 6.27 -27.13
CA ALA A 430 16.39 6.43 -28.22
C ALA A 430 16.33 5.27 -29.24
N ALA A 431 16.25 4.02 -28.75
CA ALA A 431 16.13 2.84 -29.61
C ALA A 431 14.82 2.85 -30.41
N ASP A 432 13.70 3.21 -29.79
CA ASP A 432 12.39 3.30 -30.43
C ASP A 432 12.38 4.37 -31.54
N THR A 433 13.03 5.51 -31.30
CA THR A 433 13.20 6.55 -32.32
C THR A 433 13.95 6.02 -33.55
N VAL A 434 15.07 5.31 -33.34
CA VAL A 434 15.86 4.72 -34.42
C VAL A 434 15.07 3.65 -35.19
N LEU A 435 14.31 2.82 -34.47
CA LEU A 435 13.48 1.80 -35.09
C LEU A 435 12.38 2.42 -35.95
N LEU A 436 11.71 3.45 -35.45
CA LEU A 436 10.66 4.16 -36.18
C LEU A 436 11.19 4.82 -37.46
N ASP A 437 12.36 5.45 -37.38
CA ASP A 437 13.04 6.05 -38.55
C ASP A 437 13.39 4.98 -39.58
N THR A 438 13.90 3.83 -39.14
CA THR A 438 14.26 2.70 -40.01
C THR A 438 13.03 2.13 -40.70
N ILE A 439 11.95 1.89 -39.97
CA ILE A 439 10.67 1.39 -40.52
C ILE A 439 10.11 2.37 -41.55
N THR A 440 10.16 3.67 -41.25
CA THR A 440 9.68 4.72 -42.15
C THR A 440 10.49 4.75 -43.44
N SER A 441 11.81 4.64 -43.33
CA SER A 441 12.73 4.58 -44.49
C SER A 441 12.45 3.37 -45.37
N GLU A 442 12.34 2.18 -44.78
CA GLU A 442 12.04 0.93 -45.50
C GLU A 442 10.66 0.98 -46.17
N THR A 443 9.66 1.52 -45.47
CA THR A 443 8.30 1.70 -46.01
C THR A 443 8.33 2.57 -47.27
N ASN A 444 9.04 3.69 -47.22
CA ASN A 444 9.20 4.57 -48.38
C ASN A 444 9.97 3.90 -49.52
N ALA A 445 11.02 3.13 -49.21
CA ALA A 445 11.78 2.38 -50.20
C ALA A 445 10.91 1.32 -50.90
N ARG A 446 10.05 0.61 -50.16
CA ARG A 446 9.11 -0.37 -50.73
C ARG A 446 8.05 0.27 -51.60
N ILE A 447 7.43 1.37 -51.16
CA ILE A 447 6.47 2.13 -51.98
C ILE A 447 7.11 2.55 -53.31
N ALA A 448 8.35 3.04 -53.28
CA ALA A 448 9.08 3.42 -54.48
C ALA A 448 9.37 2.22 -55.41
N ALA A 449 9.80 1.10 -54.83
CA ALA A 449 10.05 -0.14 -55.56
C ALA A 449 8.77 -0.70 -56.22
N ASP A 450 7.65 -0.71 -55.51
CA ASP A 450 6.36 -1.19 -56.00
C ASP A 450 5.81 -0.30 -57.11
N THR A 451 5.98 1.01 -56.98
CA THR A 451 5.65 1.97 -58.05
C THR A 451 6.49 1.71 -59.30
N ALA A 452 7.79 1.48 -59.13
CA ALA A 452 8.69 1.17 -60.24
C ALA A 452 8.34 -0.16 -60.92
N LEU A 453 7.97 -1.18 -60.13
CA LEU A 453 7.54 -2.47 -60.65
C LEU A 453 6.20 -2.36 -61.41
N SER A 454 5.22 -1.63 -60.86
CA SER A 454 3.94 -1.37 -61.53
C SER A 454 4.13 -0.71 -62.90
N ASN A 455 4.97 0.34 -62.96
CA ASN A 455 5.30 1.00 -64.24
C ASN A 455 5.96 0.04 -65.26
N ARG A 456 6.82 -0.87 -64.78
CA ARG A 456 7.44 -1.89 -65.63
C ARG A 456 6.42 -2.90 -66.13
N ILE A 457 5.49 -3.33 -65.29
CA ILE A 457 4.39 -4.24 -65.66
C ILE A 457 3.53 -3.58 -66.71
N ASP A 458 3.08 -2.34 -66.51
CA ASP A 458 2.27 -1.60 -67.49
C ASP A 458 2.98 -1.48 -68.84
N THR A 459 4.28 -1.21 -68.82
CA THR A 459 5.09 -1.15 -70.04
C THR A 459 5.14 -2.51 -70.74
N VAL A 460 5.28 -3.60 -70.00
CA VAL A 460 5.29 -4.96 -70.57
C VAL A 460 3.91 -5.33 -71.10
N SER A 461 2.83 -5.03 -70.38
CA SER A 461 1.45 -5.26 -70.81
C SER A 461 1.17 -4.56 -72.15
N ASN A 462 1.50 -3.26 -72.23
CA ASN A 462 1.36 -2.50 -73.48
C ASN A 462 2.16 -3.11 -74.64
N ARG A 463 3.36 -3.61 -74.37
CA ARG A 463 4.18 -4.28 -75.39
C ARG A 463 3.57 -5.60 -75.84
N VAL A 464 2.98 -6.36 -74.93
CA VAL A 464 2.28 -7.63 -75.23
C VAL A 464 1.06 -7.35 -76.09
N ASP A 465 0.22 -6.37 -75.75
CA ASP A 465 -0.97 -6.00 -76.54
C ASP A 465 -0.62 -5.60 -77.98
N VAL A 466 0.47 -4.83 -78.14
CA VAL A 466 0.98 -4.44 -79.47
C VAL A 466 1.50 -5.66 -80.23
N LEU A 467 2.19 -6.58 -79.57
CA LEU A 467 2.66 -7.81 -80.19
C LEU A 467 1.49 -8.70 -80.63
N GLU A 468 0.46 -8.86 -79.80
CA GLU A 468 -0.73 -9.62 -80.11
C GLU A 468 -1.45 -9.06 -81.34
N THR A 469 -1.65 -7.74 -81.39
CA THR A 469 -2.22 -7.05 -82.56
C THR A 469 -1.37 -7.26 -83.83
N ARG A 470 -0.04 -7.18 -83.71
CA ARG A 470 0.87 -7.38 -84.83
C ARG A 470 0.87 -8.82 -85.33
N ILE A 471 0.75 -9.80 -84.43
CA ILE A 471 0.66 -11.21 -84.80
C ILE A 471 -0.65 -11.45 -85.57
N ALA A 472 -1.77 -10.91 -85.10
CA ALA A 472 -3.05 -11.00 -85.82
C ALA A 472 -2.98 -10.39 -87.24
N ASP A 473 -2.44 -9.17 -87.39
CA ASP A 473 -2.27 -8.55 -88.72
C ASP A 473 -1.29 -9.33 -89.62
N PHE A 474 -0.24 -9.92 -89.02
CA PHE A 474 0.70 -10.76 -89.77
C PHE A 474 0.05 -12.05 -90.27
N ASP A 475 -0.76 -12.70 -89.45
CA ASP A 475 -1.52 -13.91 -89.80
C ASP A 475 -2.54 -13.62 -90.92
N ASP A 476 -3.26 -12.51 -90.80
CA ASP A 476 -4.18 -12.03 -91.84
C ASP A 476 -3.45 -11.76 -93.17
N ARG A 477 -2.29 -11.10 -93.11
CA ARG A 477 -1.47 -10.83 -94.31
C ARG A 477 -0.89 -12.10 -94.92
N ILE A 478 -0.48 -13.08 -94.13
CA ILE A 478 -0.01 -14.39 -94.63
C ILE A 478 -1.15 -15.09 -95.36
N SER A 479 -2.33 -15.14 -94.75
CA SER A 479 -3.52 -15.74 -95.35
C SER A 479 -3.85 -15.07 -96.70
N SER A 480 -3.83 -13.74 -96.73
CA SER A 480 -4.11 -12.93 -97.92
C SER A 480 -3.03 -13.05 -99.01
N SER A 481 -1.76 -13.15 -98.61
CA SER A 481 -0.64 -13.37 -99.53
C SER A 481 -0.70 -14.75 -100.16
N THR A 482 -1.07 -15.77 -99.38
CA THR A 482 -1.24 -17.14 -99.86
C THR A 482 -2.42 -17.24 -100.84
N ALA A 483 -3.56 -16.62 -100.52
CA ALA A 483 -4.68 -16.50 -101.46
C ALA A 483 -4.26 -15.81 -102.76
N THR A 484 -3.43 -14.75 -102.69
CA THR A 484 -2.90 -14.03 -103.85
C THR A 484 -1.96 -14.91 -104.69
N ALA A 485 -1.09 -15.70 -104.05
CA ALA A 485 -0.22 -16.64 -104.73
C ALA A 485 -1.01 -17.74 -105.44
N ILE A 486 -2.06 -18.28 -104.82
CA ILE A 486 -2.99 -19.23 -105.43
C ILE A 486 -3.68 -18.59 -106.65
N ALA A 487 -4.19 -17.37 -106.50
CA ALA A 487 -4.82 -16.62 -107.60
C ALA A 487 -3.83 -16.44 -108.76
N LEU A 488 -2.60 -16.01 -108.48
CA LEU A 488 -1.56 -15.85 -109.50
C LEU A 488 -1.23 -17.18 -110.20
N GLY A 489 -1.21 -18.30 -109.47
CA GLY A 489 -0.85 -19.62 -110.01
C GLY A 489 -1.78 -20.20 -111.08
N GLY A 490 -3.06 -19.82 -111.09
CA GLY A 490 -4.12 -20.48 -111.89
C GLY A 490 -4.13 -20.25 -113.41
N MET A 491 -3.09 -19.67 -114.01
CA MET A 491 -3.03 -19.44 -115.46
C MET A 491 -2.54 -20.68 -116.22
N ALA A 492 -3.30 -21.10 -117.23
CA ALA A 492 -2.88 -22.07 -118.25
C ALA A 492 -2.88 -21.44 -119.65
N PHE A 493 -2.03 -21.95 -120.55
CA PHE A 493 -2.05 -21.56 -121.96
C PHE A 493 -3.15 -22.33 -122.70
N LEU A 494 -4.01 -21.62 -123.42
CA LEU A 494 -4.90 -22.26 -124.38
C LEU A 494 -4.08 -22.71 -125.60
N PRO A 495 -4.38 -23.90 -126.19
CA PRO A 495 -3.71 -24.38 -127.40
C PRO A 495 -3.76 -23.35 -128.53
N ASP A 496 -2.67 -23.25 -129.29
CA ASP A 496 -2.52 -22.41 -130.50
C ASP A 496 -2.64 -20.88 -130.33
N MET A 497 -2.80 -20.37 -129.10
CA MET A 497 -2.86 -18.92 -128.84
C MET A 497 -1.48 -18.36 -128.45
N ARG A 498 -0.99 -17.37 -129.21
CA ARG A 498 0.31 -16.69 -128.93
C ARG A 498 0.25 -15.72 -127.74
N PHE A 499 -0.93 -15.19 -127.44
CA PHE A 499 -1.20 -14.34 -126.28
C PHE A 499 -2.35 -14.92 -125.48
N ASN A 500 -2.18 -15.01 -124.16
CA ASN A 500 -3.17 -15.50 -123.22
C ASN A 500 -3.36 -14.47 -122.12
N LEU A 501 -4.61 -14.20 -121.75
CA LEU A 501 -4.98 -13.34 -120.62
C LEU A 501 -5.97 -14.12 -119.76
N ALA A 502 -5.69 -14.22 -118.46
CA ALA A 502 -6.53 -14.93 -117.51
C ALA A 502 -6.76 -14.06 -116.27
N VAL A 503 -8.01 -14.04 -115.81
CA VAL A 503 -8.38 -13.46 -114.52
C VAL A 503 -8.76 -14.60 -113.61
N THR A 504 -8.12 -14.67 -112.44
CA THR A 504 -8.20 -15.82 -111.54
C THR A 504 -8.44 -15.34 -110.11
N GLY A 505 -9.26 -16.08 -109.37
CA GLY A 505 -9.51 -15.86 -107.95
C GLY A 505 -8.76 -16.89 -107.11
N GLY A 506 -8.38 -16.50 -105.90
CA GLY A 506 -7.78 -17.39 -104.91
C GLY A 506 -8.44 -17.19 -103.55
N PHE A 507 -8.57 -18.28 -102.79
CA PHE A 507 -9.07 -18.26 -101.43
C PHE A 507 -8.15 -19.10 -100.54
N TYR A 508 -7.91 -18.65 -99.31
CA TYR A 508 -7.12 -19.37 -98.30
C TYR A 508 -7.50 -18.87 -96.91
N GLU A 509 -7.93 -19.77 -96.01
CA GLU A 509 -8.28 -19.46 -94.60
C GLU A 509 -9.15 -18.18 -94.42
N GLY A 510 -10.19 -18.05 -95.25
CA GLY A 510 -11.11 -16.90 -95.23
C GLY A 510 -10.58 -15.62 -95.88
N ALA A 511 -9.32 -15.60 -96.34
CA ALA A 511 -8.80 -14.56 -97.21
C ALA A 511 -9.20 -14.82 -98.67
N ASN A 512 -9.51 -13.75 -99.40
CA ASN A 512 -9.86 -13.78 -100.81
C ASN A 512 -8.90 -12.89 -101.59
N ALA A 513 -8.51 -13.31 -102.80
CA ALA A 513 -7.63 -12.54 -103.67
C ALA A 513 -8.04 -12.68 -105.13
N VAL A 514 -7.62 -11.70 -105.93
CA VAL A 514 -7.80 -11.71 -107.38
C VAL A 514 -6.49 -11.41 -108.07
N ALA A 515 -6.27 -12.04 -109.22
CA ALA A 515 -5.10 -11.80 -110.05
C ALA A 515 -5.49 -11.69 -111.53
N ALA A 516 -4.74 -10.85 -112.24
CA ALA A 516 -4.71 -10.79 -113.69
C ALA A 516 -3.36 -11.31 -114.17
N ASN A 517 -3.38 -12.35 -114.99
CA ASN A 517 -2.21 -13.00 -115.54
C ASN A 517 -2.20 -12.85 -117.06
N MET A 518 -1.03 -12.62 -117.64
CA MET A 518 -0.78 -12.59 -119.07
C MET A 518 0.35 -13.56 -119.45
N GLY A 519 0.22 -14.21 -120.59
CA GLY A 519 1.20 -15.15 -121.13
C GLY A 519 1.46 -14.88 -122.61
N LEU A 520 2.73 -14.84 -122.99
CA LEU A 520 3.21 -14.64 -124.35
C LEU A 520 4.02 -15.86 -124.78
N ARG A 521 3.54 -16.62 -125.77
CA ARG A 521 4.29 -17.72 -126.36
C ARG A 521 5.18 -17.17 -127.47
N VAL A 522 6.49 -17.16 -127.23
CA VAL A 522 7.49 -16.59 -128.13
C VAL A 522 7.83 -17.60 -129.24
N SER A 523 7.81 -18.89 -128.92
CA SER A 523 7.95 -20.02 -129.87
C SER A 523 7.18 -21.24 -129.35
N ASP A 524 7.10 -22.32 -130.13
CA ASP A 524 6.38 -23.53 -129.71
C ASP A 524 6.94 -24.14 -128.41
N ASN A 525 8.20 -23.85 -128.08
CA ASN A 525 8.90 -24.40 -126.93
C ASN A 525 9.23 -23.37 -125.85
N VAL A 526 8.91 -22.08 -126.05
CA VAL A 526 9.26 -21.00 -125.11
C VAL A 526 8.08 -20.06 -124.90
N ALA A 527 7.69 -19.86 -123.64
CA ALA A 527 6.68 -18.90 -123.24
C ALA A 527 7.14 -18.01 -122.09
N VAL A 528 6.66 -16.78 -122.05
CA VAL A 528 6.86 -15.82 -120.96
C VAL A 528 5.52 -15.57 -120.29
N THR A 529 5.48 -15.57 -118.97
CA THR A 529 4.28 -15.27 -118.18
C THR A 529 4.55 -14.10 -117.26
N ALA A 530 3.57 -13.23 -117.08
CA ALA A 530 3.56 -12.18 -116.08
C ALA A 530 2.18 -12.12 -115.41
N GLY A 531 2.12 -11.76 -114.14
CA GLY A 531 0.85 -11.62 -113.44
C GLY A 531 0.96 -10.65 -112.28
N VAL A 532 -0.13 -9.96 -111.99
CA VAL A 532 -0.29 -9.09 -110.83
C VAL A 532 -1.61 -9.44 -110.14
N GLY A 533 -1.58 -9.49 -108.83
CA GLY A 533 -2.75 -9.83 -108.03
C GLY A 533 -2.66 -9.26 -106.63
N GLY A 534 -3.78 -9.18 -105.94
CA GLY A 534 -3.83 -8.68 -104.59
C GLY A 534 -4.98 -9.28 -103.80
N GLY A 535 -4.79 -9.31 -102.49
CA GLY A 535 -5.85 -9.68 -101.57
C GLY A 535 -6.96 -8.64 -101.53
N LEU A 536 -8.21 -9.11 -101.44
CA LEU A 536 -9.43 -8.32 -101.40
C LEU A 536 -9.89 -8.03 -99.96
N ASN A 537 -9.37 -8.77 -98.97
CA ASN A 537 -9.61 -8.59 -97.54
C ASN A 537 -8.36 -8.96 -96.72
N LYS A 538 -8.44 -8.89 -95.38
CA LYS A 538 -7.36 -9.25 -94.44
C LYS A 538 -6.03 -8.53 -94.73
N ASN A 539 -6.10 -7.21 -94.91
CA ASN A 539 -4.96 -6.34 -95.21
C ASN A 539 -4.09 -6.77 -96.40
N GLY A 540 -4.71 -7.45 -97.37
CA GLY A 540 -4.06 -7.97 -98.56
C GLY A 540 -3.20 -6.95 -99.29
N LYS A 541 -1.95 -7.34 -99.55
CA LYS A 541 -1.02 -6.55 -100.35
C LYS A 541 -1.01 -7.06 -101.79
N ILE A 542 -0.50 -6.22 -102.69
CA ILE A 542 -0.36 -6.55 -104.11
C ILE A 542 0.96 -7.31 -104.29
N GLY A 543 0.88 -8.44 -104.96
CA GLY A 543 2.03 -9.23 -105.40
C GLY A 543 2.04 -9.36 -106.92
N GLY A 544 3.19 -9.71 -107.47
CA GLY A 544 3.33 -10.00 -108.88
C GLY A 544 4.28 -11.15 -109.13
N ARG A 545 4.15 -11.79 -110.29
CA ARG A 545 5.08 -12.83 -110.76
C ARG A 545 5.47 -12.57 -112.21
N VAL A 546 6.69 -12.94 -112.55
CA VAL A 546 7.17 -13.04 -113.92
C VAL A 546 7.93 -14.35 -114.06
N GLY A 547 7.83 -15.01 -115.20
CA GLY A 547 8.43 -16.32 -115.41
C GLY A 547 8.63 -16.61 -116.89
N VAL A 548 9.55 -17.52 -117.19
CA VAL A 548 9.77 -18.07 -118.52
C VAL A 548 9.63 -19.58 -118.42
N ILE A 549 8.91 -20.18 -119.35
CA ILE A 549 8.63 -21.61 -119.41
C ILE A 549 9.31 -22.15 -120.66
N PHE A 550 10.07 -23.23 -120.50
CA PHE A 550 10.65 -24.01 -121.58
C PHE A 550 9.95 -25.36 -121.62
N GLY A 551 9.49 -25.79 -122.80
CA GLY A 551 8.97 -27.13 -123.06
C GLY A 551 9.88 -27.86 -124.04
N TRP A 552 10.15 -29.13 -123.80
CA TRP A 552 10.97 -29.98 -124.67
C TRP A 552 10.26 -31.30 -124.95
#